data_AF-A0A2H1WY17-F1
#
_entry.id   AF-A0A2H1WY17-F1
#
_cell.length_a   1.000
_cell.length_b   1.000
_cell.length_c   1.000
_cell.angle_alpha   90.00
_cell.angle_beta   90.00
_cell.angle_gamma   90.00
#
_symmetry.space_group_name_H-M   'P 1'
#
loop_
_entity.id
_entity.type
_entity.pdbx_description
1 polymer ?
#
loop_
_entity_poly.entity_id
_entity_poly.type
_entity_poly.pdbx_seq_one_letter_code
_entity_poly.pdbx_strand_id
1 'polypeptide(L)'
;MLMISCSLFQYLNEIGHKVCVTQPRVAAAVSLAVRVAEERGVVLGEQVGYAAANTSCRGVNTDIVFMTEGVLLREMFASPLLMQYSCIVLDE
;
A
#
# COMPACT_ATOMS: atom_id res chain seq x y z
N MET A 1 0.84 -9.64 14.33
CA MET A 1 -0.57 -9.37 13.94
C MET A 1 -0.91 -7.96 14.40
N LEU A 2 -0.22 -6.98 13.82
CA LEU A 2 -0.28 -5.60 14.29
C LEU A 2 -1.60 -4.96 13.84
N MET A 3 -2.29 -4.35 14.80
CA MET A 3 -3.36 -3.38 14.56
C MET A 3 -2.72 -2.12 13.97
N ILE A 4 -2.46 -2.09 12.66
CA ILE A 4 -2.36 -0.78 12.01
C ILE A 4 -3.79 -0.26 11.94
N SER A 5 -4.13 0.59 12.92
CA SER A 5 -5.47 1.13 13.07
C SER A 5 -5.91 1.83 11.78
N CYS A 6 -7.14 1.54 11.33
CA CYS A 6 -7.78 2.19 10.18
C CYS A 6 -7.67 3.73 10.24
N SER A 7 -7.62 4.29 11.46
CA SER A 7 -7.46 5.72 11.71
C SER A 7 -6.14 6.32 11.21
N LEU A 8 -5.03 5.57 11.25
CA LEU A 8 -3.76 6.04 10.69
C LEU A 8 -3.86 6.15 9.17
N PHE A 9 -4.45 5.16 8.52
CA PHE A 9 -4.62 5.19 7.06
C PHE A 9 -5.63 6.23 6.60
N GLN A 10 -6.67 6.51 7.39
CA GLN A 10 -7.60 7.61 7.10
C GLN A 10 -6.87 8.94 7.15
N TYR A 11 -6.12 9.19 8.23
CA TYR A 11 -5.32 10.41 8.35
C TYR A 11 -4.33 10.59 7.21
N LEU A 12 -3.62 9.52 6.81
CA LEU A 12 -2.67 9.56 5.70
C LEU A 12 -3.34 9.77 4.33
N ASN A 13 -4.60 9.32 4.17
CA ASN A 13 -5.37 9.51 2.94
C ASN A 13 -6.00 10.92 2.84
N GLU A 14 -6.38 11.52 3.97
CA GLU A 14 -6.93 12.89 4.03
C GLU A 14 -5.95 13.95 3.52
N ILE A 15 -4.65 13.63 3.50
CA ILE A 15 -3.60 14.48 2.92
C ILE A 15 -3.63 14.49 1.38
N GLY A 16 -4.55 13.73 0.74
CA GLY A 16 -4.82 13.82 -0.70
C GLY A 16 -3.77 13.14 -1.58
N HIS A 17 -3.04 12.17 -1.04
CA HIS A 17 -1.86 11.64 -1.70
C HIS A 17 -1.69 10.14 -1.56
N LYS A 18 -1.00 9.53 -2.54
CA LYS A 18 -0.66 8.11 -2.58
C LYS A 18 0.24 7.71 -1.41
N VAL A 19 -0.18 6.70 -0.67
CA VAL A 19 0.49 6.10 0.48
C VAL A 19 0.99 4.70 0.10
N CYS A 20 2.27 4.45 0.34
CA CYS A 20 2.86 3.12 0.25
C CYS A 20 3.06 2.57 1.66
N VAL A 21 2.69 1.31 1.89
CA VAL A 21 2.94 0.60 3.15
C VAL A 21 3.73 -0.67 2.82
N THR A 22 4.93 -0.81 3.36
CA THR A 22 5.72 -2.03 3.15
C THR A 22 5.30 -3.14 4.09
N GLN A 23 5.52 -4.38 3.69
CA GLN A 23 5.37 -5.59 4.51
C GLN A 23 6.47 -6.59 4.11
N PRO A 24 7.10 -7.32 5.04
CA PRO A 24 8.15 -8.25 4.68
C PRO A 24 7.63 -9.53 4.01
N ARG A 25 6.33 -9.83 4.14
CA ARG A 25 5.71 -11.05 3.60
C ARG A 25 4.64 -10.73 2.57
N VAL A 26 4.67 -11.45 1.45
CA VAL A 26 3.63 -11.38 0.40
C VAL A 26 2.24 -11.60 0.98
N ALA A 27 2.06 -12.64 1.82
CA ALA A 27 0.78 -12.94 2.44
C ALA A 27 0.26 -11.79 3.32
N ALA A 28 1.16 -11.09 4.03
CA ALA A 28 0.79 -9.95 4.86
C ALA A 28 0.33 -8.77 3.99
N ALA A 29 1.11 -8.39 2.97
CA ALA A 29 0.74 -7.32 2.04
C ALA A 29 -0.63 -7.54 1.39
N VAL A 30 -0.88 -8.77 0.91
CA VAL A 30 -2.16 -9.13 0.28
C VAL A 30 -3.29 -9.11 1.30
N SER A 31 -3.13 -9.78 2.45
CA SER A 31 -4.19 -9.87 3.47
C SER A 31 -4.58 -8.51 4.04
N LEU A 32 -3.62 -7.59 4.22
CA LEU A 32 -3.87 -6.25 4.72
C LEU A 32 -4.59 -5.41 3.68
N ALA A 33 -4.20 -5.48 2.41
CA ALA A 33 -4.90 -4.78 1.33
C ALA A 33 -6.36 -5.24 1.21
N VAL A 34 -6.61 -6.56 1.25
CA VAL A 34 -7.97 -7.12 1.23
C VAL A 34 -8.78 -6.60 2.41
N ARG A 35 -8.25 -6.75 3.62
CA ARG A 35 -8.93 -6.33 4.85
C ARG A 35 -9.23 -4.83 4.87
N VAL A 36 -8.26 -3.99 4.48
CA VAL A 36 -8.45 -2.53 4.47
C VAL A 36 -9.42 -2.09 3.37
N ALA A 37 -9.46 -2.79 2.22
CA ALA A 37 -10.48 -2.56 1.21
C ALA A 37 -11.89 -2.89 1.74
N GLU A 38 -12.05 -4.03 2.42
CA GLU A 38 -13.31 -4.43 3.06
C GLU A 38 -13.76 -3.45 4.15
N GLU A 39 -12.86 -3.06 5.05
CA GLU A 39 -13.14 -2.10 6.14
C GLU A 39 -13.55 -0.72 5.60
N ARG A 40 -13.04 -0.33 4.42
CA ARG A 40 -13.41 0.93 3.75
C ARG A 40 -14.62 0.81 2.82
N GLY A 41 -15.12 -0.40 2.57
CA GLY A 41 -16.21 -0.64 1.63
C GLY A 41 -15.85 -0.30 0.18
N VAL A 42 -14.59 -0.51 -0.21
CA VAL A 42 -14.07 -0.22 -1.56
C VAL A 42 -13.66 -1.51 -2.27
N VAL A 43 -13.65 -1.48 -3.59
CA VAL A 43 -13.17 -2.62 -4.38
C VAL A 43 -11.63 -2.68 -4.30
N LEU A 44 -11.10 -3.86 -3.99
CA LEU A 44 -9.65 -4.09 -4.04
C LEU A 44 -9.10 -3.80 -5.45
N GLY A 45 -8.04 -3.01 -5.53
CA GLY A 45 -7.46 -2.52 -6.78
C GLY A 45 -7.98 -1.16 -7.23
N GLU A 46 -9.07 -0.64 -6.62
CA GLU A 46 -9.48 0.75 -6.76
C GLU A 46 -8.72 1.61 -5.76
N GLN A 47 -9.34 2.13 -4.70
CA GLN A 47 -8.70 3.03 -3.73
C GLN A 47 -7.66 2.35 -2.84
N VAL A 48 -7.77 1.03 -2.64
CA VAL A 48 -6.85 0.22 -1.83
C VAL A 48 -6.37 -0.94 -2.68
N GLY A 49 -5.07 -1.22 -2.68
CA GLY A 49 -4.48 -2.28 -3.49
C GLY A 49 -3.17 -2.83 -2.94
N TYR A 50 -2.59 -3.78 -3.67
CA TYR A 50 -1.28 -4.35 -3.32
C TYR A 50 -0.34 -4.53 -4.51
N ALA A 51 0.95 -4.63 -4.23
CA ALA A 51 1.99 -5.09 -5.16
C ALA A 51 3.05 -5.93 -4.41
N ALA A 52 3.07 -7.24 -4.62
CA ALA A 52 3.90 -8.15 -3.84
C ALA A 52 4.55 -9.21 -4.73
N ALA A 53 5.88 -9.34 -4.66
CA ALA A 53 6.67 -10.21 -5.52
C ALA A 53 6.36 -10.02 -7.03
N ASN A 54 5.58 -10.94 -7.61
CA ASN A 54 5.19 -10.96 -9.02
C ASN A 54 3.67 -10.81 -9.23
N THR A 55 2.91 -10.49 -8.16
CA THR A 55 1.47 -10.25 -8.23
C THR A 55 1.14 -8.82 -7.81
N SER A 56 0.11 -8.23 -8.41
CA SER A 56 -0.35 -6.89 -8.09
C SER A 56 -1.85 -6.76 -8.34
N CYS A 57 -2.53 -6.05 -7.46
CA CYS A 57 -3.91 -5.60 -7.64
C CYS A 57 -3.96 -4.12 -7.23
N ARG A 58 -3.65 -3.23 -8.17
CA ARG A 58 -3.67 -1.78 -8.02
C ARG A 58 -3.89 -1.12 -9.38
N GLY A 59 -4.49 0.06 -9.40
CA GLY A 59 -4.74 0.87 -10.58
C GLY A 59 -4.27 2.31 -10.42
N VAL A 60 -4.66 3.17 -11.36
CA VAL A 60 -4.34 4.60 -11.35
C VAL A 60 -4.90 5.29 -10.10
N ASN A 61 -6.11 4.87 -9.70
CA ASN A 61 -6.89 5.41 -8.58
C ASN A 61 -6.55 4.76 -7.23
N THR A 62 -5.47 3.97 -7.14
CA THR A 62 -5.07 3.36 -5.87
C THR A 62 -4.29 4.31 -5.01
N ASP A 63 -4.96 4.84 -4.00
CA ASP A 63 -4.41 5.78 -3.04
C ASP A 63 -3.58 5.08 -1.97
N ILE A 64 -3.95 3.85 -1.58
CA ILE A 64 -3.21 3.08 -0.58
C ILE A 64 -2.70 1.78 -1.20
N VAL A 65 -1.39 1.61 -1.24
CA VAL A 65 -0.73 0.42 -1.77
C VAL A 65 0.05 -0.30 -0.67
N PHE A 66 -0.35 -1.54 -0.39
CA PHE A 66 0.46 -2.47 0.41
C PHE A 66 1.45 -3.20 -0.48
N MET A 67 2.73 -3.19 -0.16
CA MET A 67 3.73 -3.84 -1.00
C MET A 67 4.82 -4.55 -0.22
N THR A 68 5.50 -5.46 -0.87
CA THR A 68 6.74 -6.03 -0.31
C THR A 68 7.92 -5.09 -0.50
N GLU A 69 8.88 -5.09 0.41
CA GLU A 69 10.11 -4.29 0.31
C GLU A 69 10.82 -4.48 -1.03
N GLY A 70 10.90 -5.72 -1.54
CA GLY A 70 11.51 -6.00 -2.83
C GLY A 70 10.81 -5.33 -4.02
N VAL A 71 9.51 -5.04 -3.92
CA VAL A 71 8.78 -4.26 -4.92
C VAL A 71 9.11 -2.78 -4.78
N LEU A 72 9.14 -2.24 -3.55
CA LEU A 72 9.53 -0.85 -3.30
C LEU A 72 10.96 -0.57 -3.78
N LEU A 73 11.91 -1.46 -3.46
CA LEU A 73 13.30 -1.34 -3.91
C LEU A 73 13.41 -1.33 -5.44
N ARG A 74 12.63 -2.19 -6.12
CA ARG A 74 12.59 -2.21 -7.59
C ARG A 74 12.03 -0.90 -8.15
N GLU A 75 10.97 -0.36 -7.56
CA GLU A 75 10.44 0.94 -7.95
C GLU A 75 11.46 2.07 -7.70
N MET A 76 12.20 2.03 -6.60
CA MET A 76 13.26 3.00 -6.30
C MET A 76 14.40 2.92 -7.31
N PHE A 77 14.78 1.74 -7.79
CA PHE A 77 15.76 1.63 -8.87
C PHE A 77 15.29 2.27 -10.19
N ALA A 78 13.97 2.22 -10.48
CA ALA A 78 13.40 2.84 -11.67
C ALA A 78 13.11 4.34 -11.50
N SER A 79 12.70 4.75 -10.29
CA SER A 79 12.36 6.12 -9.89
C SER A 79 12.92 6.39 -8.49
N PRO A 80 14.18 6.85 -8.39
CA PRO A 80 14.88 6.99 -7.10
C PRO A 80 14.23 7.94 -6.10
N LEU A 81 13.47 8.91 -6.60
CA LEU A 81 12.81 9.92 -5.78
C LEU A 81 11.43 9.47 -5.27
N LEU A 82 10.88 8.38 -5.82
CA LEU A 82 9.58 7.83 -5.42
C LEU A 82 8.46 8.89 -5.34
N MET A 83 8.51 9.91 -6.20
CA MET A 83 7.63 11.09 -6.19
C MET A 83 6.14 10.75 -6.35
N GLN A 84 5.82 9.52 -6.76
CA GLN A 84 4.45 9.03 -6.81
C GLN A 84 3.83 8.80 -5.42
N TYR A 85 4.66 8.72 -4.36
CA TYR A 85 4.22 8.53 -2.99
C TYR A 85 4.48 9.80 -2.17
N SER A 86 3.48 10.25 -1.42
CA SER A 86 3.69 11.35 -0.45
C SER A 86 4.00 10.83 0.94
N CYS A 87 3.69 9.56 1.20
CA CYS A 87 4.09 8.88 2.43
C CYS A 87 4.47 7.44 2.12
N ILE A 88 5.62 7.03 2.63
CA ILE A 88 6.05 5.64 2.64
C ILE A 88 6.13 5.23 4.10
N VAL A 89 5.28 4.30 4.48
CA VAL A 89 5.29 3.66 5.79
C VAL A 89 6.14 2.40 5.67
N LEU A 90 7.26 2.40 6.38
CA LEU A 90 8.08 1.22 6.55
C LEU A 90 7.53 0.46 7.77
N ASP A 91 6.83 -0.64 7.52
CA ASP A 91 6.31 -1.51 8.57
C ASP A 91 7.16 -2.79 8.68
N GLU A 92 7.43 -3.17 9.94
CA GLU A 92 8.52 -4.04 10.43
C GLU A 92 9.95 -3.48 10.32
#